data_AF-A0A522U6V0-F1
#
_entry.id   AF-A0A522U6V0-F1
#
_cell.length_a   1.000
_cell.length_b   1.000
_cell.length_c   1.000
_cell.angle_alpha   90.00
_cell.angle_beta   90.00
_cell.angle_gamma   90.00
#
_symmetry.space_group_name_H-M   'P 1'
#
loop_
_entity.id
_entity.type
_entity.pdbx_description
1 polymer ?
#
loop_
_entity_poly.entity_id
_entity_poly.type
_entity_poly.pdbx_seq_one_letter_code
_entity_poly.pdbx_strand_id
1 'polypeptide(L)'
;MERLDTSAPGQALEFSIWSDLIKQSRGALHVFLPLLDRGLDAVIHRLTDGQYIPVQVKGRGEMEEGMVEIVVRGDSLVDDRALLIATLLDPIPGQMDLVVEEGVFRGLAARDMSNGHEVFSAAFSMHPTDRTHWRPYLLPREQLAERILGVPVTEALGALGHRLELPPADRHNAWLGFLGEAEVIRRLAESPRLDLFRPFPDLEMVEVLARDNVTGNFTGLQVKTATQAAIYGEAHIHIRKATLSQAGSTWLIGLAWLQEPGRFDDELLLIPAADLPRIAVDDGNDLVINFHPSSPERTRLDAYRHRVAAMANLIVQTCAAAGYDRPA
;
A
#
# COMPACT_ATOMS: atom_id res chain seq x y z
N MET A 1 39.11 8.45 1.90
CA MET A 1 37.98 9.36 2.17
C MET A 1 36.72 8.55 1.89
N GLU A 2 36.12 7.97 2.94
CA GLU A 2 34.90 7.17 2.80
C GLU A 2 33.76 8.09 2.36
N ARG A 3 33.15 7.76 1.22
CA ARG A 3 31.97 8.45 0.71
C ARG A 3 30.82 8.08 1.65
N LEU A 4 30.37 9.03 2.47
CA LEU A 4 29.15 8.89 3.25
C LEU A 4 28.00 8.55 2.28
N ASP A 5 27.17 7.59 2.64
CA ASP A 5 26.07 7.09 1.81
C ASP A 5 25.13 8.25 1.42
N THR A 6 25.06 8.55 0.12
CA THR A 6 24.36 9.70 -0.45
C THR A 6 22.92 9.37 -0.83
N SER A 7 22.25 8.48 -0.10
CA SER A 7 20.85 8.10 -0.35
C SER A 7 19.83 9.14 0.10
N ALA A 8 20.23 10.05 1.01
CA ALA A 8 19.36 11.07 1.60
C ALA A 8 18.64 11.98 0.56
N PRO A 9 19.28 12.45 -0.53
CA PRO A 9 18.59 13.23 -1.56
C PRO A 9 17.51 12.44 -2.31
N GLY A 10 17.73 11.14 -2.56
CA GLY A 10 16.75 10.27 -3.21
C GLY A 10 15.51 10.06 -2.34
N GLN A 11 15.71 9.74 -1.07
CA GLN A 11 14.60 9.60 -0.11
C GLN A 11 13.85 10.92 0.09
N ALA A 12 14.55 12.06 0.16
CA ALA A 12 13.91 13.36 0.27
C ALA A 12 13.00 13.66 -0.95
N LEU A 13 13.43 13.28 -2.14
CA LEU A 13 12.63 13.39 -3.36
C LEU A 13 11.38 12.50 -3.30
N GLU A 14 11.51 11.24 -2.88
CA GLU A 14 10.37 10.34 -2.67
C GLU A 14 9.34 10.97 -1.73
N PHE A 15 9.76 11.46 -0.56
CA PHE A 15 8.86 12.13 0.38
C PHE A 15 8.19 13.37 -0.20
N SER A 16 8.88 14.12 -1.07
CA SER A 16 8.27 15.23 -1.80
C SER A 16 7.14 14.75 -2.71
N ILE A 17 7.35 13.65 -3.45
CA ILE A 17 6.31 13.04 -4.31
C ILE A 17 5.11 12.61 -3.48
N TRP A 18 5.35 11.90 -2.38
CA TRP A 18 4.27 11.43 -1.51
C TRP A 18 3.48 12.62 -0.95
N SER A 19 4.17 13.67 -0.49
CA SER A 19 3.52 14.89 0.00
C SER A 19 2.66 15.57 -1.07
N ASP A 20 3.18 15.66 -2.30
CA ASP A 20 2.47 16.25 -3.43
C ASP A 20 1.21 15.44 -3.76
N LEU A 21 1.31 14.11 -3.85
CA LEU A 21 0.18 13.23 -4.12
C LEU A 21 -0.92 13.35 -3.06
N ILE A 22 -0.55 13.39 -1.78
CA ILE A 22 -1.50 13.56 -0.66
C ILE A 22 -2.23 14.91 -0.79
N LYS A 23 -1.50 16.00 -1.06
CA LYS A 23 -2.07 17.35 -1.19
C LYS A 23 -2.97 17.47 -2.42
N GLN A 24 -2.47 17.05 -3.58
CA GLN A 24 -3.15 17.19 -4.86
C GLN A 24 -4.42 16.33 -4.91
N SER A 25 -4.37 15.09 -4.43
CA SER A 25 -5.51 14.17 -4.48
C SER A 25 -6.62 14.49 -3.47
N ARG A 26 -6.33 15.31 -2.45
CA ARG A 26 -7.28 15.71 -1.39
C ARG A 26 -7.94 14.50 -0.70
N GLY A 27 -7.18 13.42 -0.53
CA GLY A 27 -7.65 12.18 0.10
C GLY A 27 -8.25 11.16 -0.85
N ALA A 28 -8.23 11.37 -2.18
CA ALA A 28 -8.65 10.36 -3.15
C ALA A 28 -7.58 9.29 -3.45
N LEU A 29 -6.32 9.59 -3.15
CA LEU A 29 -5.20 8.66 -3.20
C LEU A 29 -4.64 8.48 -1.79
N HIS A 30 -4.23 7.25 -1.49
CA HIS A 30 -3.60 6.90 -0.23
C HIS A 30 -2.25 6.21 -0.49
N VAL A 31 -1.23 6.54 0.30
CA VAL A 31 0.16 6.10 0.06
C VAL A 31 0.56 5.05 1.09
N PHE A 32 1.17 3.97 0.61
CA PHE A 32 1.80 2.95 1.43
C PHE A 32 3.31 2.93 1.17
N LEU A 33 4.10 3.03 2.23
CA LEU A 33 5.55 2.99 2.16
C LEU A 33 6.08 1.60 2.54
N PRO A 34 7.09 1.07 1.84
CA PRO A 34 7.64 -0.25 2.11
C PRO A 34 8.30 -0.29 3.48
N LEU A 35 8.13 -1.41 4.18
CA LEU A 35 8.88 -1.72 5.41
C LEU A 35 10.27 -2.31 5.11
N LEU A 36 10.45 -2.82 3.89
CA LEU A 36 11.70 -3.35 3.38
C LEU A 36 11.80 -2.97 1.90
N ASP A 37 12.89 -2.34 1.50
CA ASP A 37 13.15 -2.02 0.10
C ASP A 37 13.40 -3.31 -0.70
N ARG A 38 12.56 -3.51 -1.72
CA ARG A 38 12.64 -4.60 -2.69
C ARG A 38 12.37 -4.11 -4.12
N GLY A 39 12.71 -2.85 -4.39
CA GLY A 39 12.60 -2.23 -5.71
C GLY A 39 11.35 -1.38 -5.95
N LEU A 40 10.39 -1.39 -5.02
CA LEU A 40 9.24 -0.49 -5.01
C LEU A 40 9.41 0.55 -3.90
N ASP A 41 9.20 1.82 -4.22
CA ASP A 41 9.37 2.93 -3.28
C ASP A 41 8.05 3.29 -2.58
N ALA A 42 6.91 2.97 -3.20
CA ALA A 42 5.59 3.01 -2.57
C ALA A 42 4.57 2.14 -3.30
N VAL A 43 3.38 2.06 -2.71
CA VAL A 43 2.15 1.61 -3.38
C VAL A 43 1.08 2.68 -3.15
N ILE A 44 0.40 3.08 -4.21
CA ILE A 44 -0.70 4.04 -4.15
C ILE A 44 -2.02 3.28 -4.22
N HIS A 45 -2.88 3.45 -3.23
CA HIS A 45 -4.25 2.97 -3.26
C HIS A 45 -5.15 4.08 -3.83
N ARG A 46 -5.79 3.78 -4.95
CA ARG A 46 -6.80 4.64 -5.57
C ARG A 46 -8.17 4.32 -5.00
N LEU A 47 -8.69 5.21 -4.16
CA LEU A 47 -9.89 4.93 -3.39
C LEU A 47 -11.19 4.95 -4.22
N THR A 48 -11.14 5.52 -5.43
CA THR A 48 -12.31 5.58 -6.33
C THR A 48 -12.71 4.21 -6.87
N ASP A 49 -11.77 3.29 -7.01
CA ASP A 49 -12.00 1.95 -7.55
C ASP A 49 -11.30 0.81 -6.79
N GLY A 50 -10.52 1.13 -5.75
CA GLY A 50 -9.85 0.16 -4.91
C GLY A 50 -8.54 -0.39 -5.49
N GLN A 51 -8.00 0.21 -6.55
CA GLN A 51 -6.78 -0.28 -7.19
C GLN A 51 -5.53 0.05 -6.37
N TYR A 52 -4.68 -0.95 -6.11
CA TYR A 52 -3.30 -0.76 -5.64
C TYR A 52 -2.34 -0.63 -6.83
N ILE A 53 -1.55 0.44 -6.85
CA ILE A 53 -0.66 0.82 -7.93
C ILE A 53 0.77 0.88 -7.37
N PRO A 54 1.64 -0.09 -7.67
CA PRO A 54 3.03 -0.03 -7.24
C PRO A 54 3.75 1.15 -7.92
N VAL A 55 4.66 1.79 -7.20
CA VAL A 55 5.38 2.98 -7.70
C VAL A 55 6.86 2.86 -7.40
N GLN A 56 7.67 3.24 -8.38
CA GLN A 56 9.10 3.47 -8.24
C GLN A 56 9.42 4.91 -8.64
N VAL A 57 10.31 5.55 -7.91
CA VAL A 57 10.77 6.93 -8.10
C VAL A 57 12.23 6.91 -8.49
N LYS A 58 12.60 7.73 -9.49
CA LYS A 58 14.00 7.95 -9.88
C LYS A 58 14.28 9.44 -10.02
N GLY A 59 15.22 9.91 -9.21
CA GLY A 59 15.71 11.28 -9.24
C GLY A 59 16.97 11.47 -10.08
N ARG A 60 17.12 12.66 -10.67
CA ARG A 60 18.39 13.19 -11.18
C ARG A 60 18.69 14.58 -10.63
N GLY A 61 19.94 14.78 -10.21
CA GLY A 61 20.39 16.05 -9.63
C GLY A 61 20.76 17.09 -10.67
N GLU A 62 21.11 16.67 -11.89
CA GLU A 62 21.57 17.56 -12.95
C GLU A 62 20.89 17.21 -14.27
N MET A 63 20.75 18.22 -15.12
CA MET A 63 20.34 18.07 -16.52
C MET A 63 21.59 18.10 -17.39
N GLU A 64 21.59 17.32 -18.46
CA GLU A 64 22.61 17.38 -19.50
C GLU A 64 21.97 17.92 -20.78
N GLU A 65 22.51 19.03 -21.30
CA GLU A 65 21.98 19.70 -22.51
C GLU A 65 20.47 20.03 -22.47
N GLY A 66 19.92 20.32 -21.29
CA GLY A 66 18.49 20.61 -21.09
C GLY A 66 17.59 19.37 -21.11
N MET A 67 18.19 18.18 -21.04
CA MET A 67 17.53 16.89 -20.93
C MET A 67 17.75 16.30 -19.54
N VAL A 68 16.77 15.53 -19.08
CA VAL A 68 16.94 14.61 -17.96
C VAL A 68 17.18 13.23 -18.52
N GLU A 69 18.32 12.66 -18.13
CA GLU A 69 18.67 11.29 -18.46
C GLU A 69 18.57 10.39 -17.22
N ILE A 70 17.66 9.42 -17.28
CA ILE A 70 17.62 8.33 -16.31
C ILE A 70 18.20 7.05 -16.90
N VAL A 71 18.89 6.32 -16.05
CA VAL A 71 19.43 4.98 -16.32
C VAL A 71 18.95 4.11 -15.18
N VAL A 72 18.24 3.04 -15.53
CA VAL A 72 17.63 2.11 -14.60
C VAL A 72 18.13 0.71 -14.93
N ARG A 73 18.52 -0.05 -13.91
CA ARG A 73 18.92 -1.44 -14.12
C ARG A 73 17.70 -2.30 -14.38
N GLY A 74 17.80 -3.24 -15.31
CA GLY A 74 16.70 -4.14 -15.65
C GLY A 74 16.18 -4.94 -14.46
N ASP A 75 17.06 -5.34 -13.54
CA ASP A 75 16.70 -6.07 -12.32
C ASP A 75 16.10 -5.21 -11.21
N SER A 76 16.11 -3.88 -11.35
CA SER A 76 15.42 -2.95 -10.45
C SER A 76 13.99 -2.61 -10.89
N LEU A 77 13.61 -3.05 -12.10
CA LEU A 77 12.26 -2.93 -12.63
C LEU A 77 11.53 -4.25 -12.35
N VAL A 78 10.83 -4.32 -11.22
CA VAL A 78 10.34 -5.57 -10.62
C VAL A 78 8.88 -5.90 -10.92
N ASP A 79 8.12 -4.97 -11.53
CA ASP A 79 6.70 -5.16 -11.86
C ASP A 79 6.34 -4.35 -13.10
N ASP A 80 5.99 -5.01 -14.20
CA ASP A 80 5.62 -4.32 -15.46
C ASP A 80 4.48 -3.31 -15.29
N ARG A 81 3.66 -3.45 -14.26
CA ARG A 81 2.53 -2.56 -13.94
C ARG A 81 2.89 -1.46 -12.94
N ALA A 82 4.10 -1.47 -12.37
CA ALA A 82 4.54 -0.40 -11.50
C ALA A 82 4.71 0.89 -12.31
N LEU A 83 4.30 2.01 -11.73
CA LEU A 83 4.55 3.33 -12.29
C LEU A 83 5.96 3.77 -11.92
N LEU A 84 6.79 3.98 -12.92
CA LEU A 84 8.05 4.69 -12.80
C LEU A 84 7.78 6.20 -12.90
N ILE A 85 8.15 6.93 -11.86
CA ILE A 85 8.15 8.39 -11.82
C ILE A 85 9.60 8.89 -11.85
N ALA A 86 9.99 9.50 -12.95
CA ALA A 86 11.31 10.07 -13.13
C ALA A 86 11.28 11.60 -13.17
N THR A 87 12.12 12.22 -12.36
CA THR A 87 11.99 13.65 -12.00
C THR A 87 13.35 14.25 -11.60
N LEU A 88 13.42 15.58 -11.53
CA LEU A 88 14.58 16.29 -10.98
C LEU A 88 14.51 16.34 -9.44
N LEU A 89 15.67 16.25 -8.79
CA LEU A 89 15.75 16.46 -7.34
C LEU A 89 15.44 17.91 -6.96
N ASP A 90 16.02 18.86 -7.70
CA ASP A 90 15.81 20.29 -7.50
C ASP A 90 14.78 20.80 -8.52
N PRO A 91 13.54 21.10 -8.08
CA PRO A 91 12.48 21.40 -9.02
C PRO A 91 12.69 22.75 -9.71
N ILE A 92 12.36 22.81 -11.00
CA ILE A 92 12.42 24.03 -11.80
C ILE A 92 11.03 24.47 -12.28
N PRO A 93 10.80 25.77 -12.54
CA PRO A 93 9.53 26.25 -13.08
C PRO A 93 9.19 25.56 -14.42
N GLY A 94 7.96 25.05 -14.52
CA GLY A 94 7.49 24.37 -15.74
C GLY A 94 8.10 22.99 -15.97
N GLN A 95 8.70 22.39 -14.94
CA GLN A 95 9.21 21.02 -14.97
C GLN A 95 8.14 20.02 -15.42
N MET A 96 8.60 19.04 -16.20
CA MET A 96 7.83 17.88 -16.61
C MET A 96 8.42 16.63 -15.99
N ASP A 97 7.59 15.83 -15.33
CA ASP A 97 7.95 14.51 -14.82
C ASP A 97 7.57 13.45 -15.86
N LEU A 98 8.41 12.42 -15.99
CA LEU A 98 8.08 11.22 -16.75
C LEU A 98 7.35 10.24 -15.84
N VAL A 99 6.11 9.88 -16.18
CA VAL A 99 5.28 8.93 -15.43
C VAL A 99 4.76 7.85 -16.37
N VAL A 100 5.34 6.66 -16.25
CA VAL A 100 5.18 5.58 -17.21
C VAL A 100 5.20 4.23 -16.50
N GLU A 101 4.43 3.25 -16.98
CA GLU A 101 4.51 1.88 -16.46
C GLU A 101 5.87 1.25 -16.81
N GLU A 102 6.45 0.44 -15.93
CA GLU A 102 7.76 -0.17 -16.16
C GLU A 102 7.81 -1.00 -17.44
N GLY A 103 6.74 -1.74 -17.76
CA GLY A 103 6.67 -2.54 -18.99
C GLY A 103 6.70 -1.68 -20.24
N VAL A 104 6.03 -0.51 -20.21
CA VAL A 104 6.07 0.48 -21.29
C VAL A 104 7.45 1.14 -21.36
N PHE A 105 8.04 1.48 -20.22
CA PHE A 105 9.39 2.03 -20.14
C PHE A 105 10.41 1.07 -20.77
N ARG A 106 10.38 -0.23 -20.44
CA ARG A 106 11.22 -1.26 -21.05
C ARG A 106 11.08 -1.31 -22.57
N GLY A 107 9.87 -1.11 -23.08
CA GLY A 107 9.59 -1.16 -24.52
C GLY A 107 10.05 0.09 -25.30
N LEU A 108 10.14 1.25 -24.64
CA LEU A 108 10.48 2.53 -25.27
C LEU A 108 11.93 2.98 -25.00
N ALA A 109 12.48 2.64 -23.84
CA ALA A 109 13.81 3.04 -23.42
C ALA A 109 14.90 2.41 -24.30
N ALA A 110 16.02 3.11 -24.44
CA ALA A 110 17.20 2.54 -25.05
C ALA A 110 17.76 1.45 -24.15
N ARG A 111 18.05 0.29 -24.73
CA ARG A 111 18.55 -0.89 -24.03
C ARG A 111 20.05 -1.03 -24.26
N ASP A 112 20.81 -1.22 -23.19
CA ASP A 112 22.25 -1.44 -23.24
C ASP A 112 22.71 -2.42 -22.13
N MET A 113 24.00 -2.75 -22.14
CA MET A 113 24.66 -3.58 -21.14
C MET A 113 25.74 -2.77 -20.42
N SER A 114 25.61 -2.60 -19.11
CA SER A 114 26.59 -1.89 -18.27
C SER A 114 27.04 -2.77 -17.12
N ASN A 115 28.35 -2.99 -17.00
CA ASN A 115 28.96 -3.85 -15.97
C ASN A 115 28.34 -5.26 -15.87
N GLY A 116 27.92 -5.84 -17.01
CA GLY A 116 27.28 -7.16 -17.05
C GLY A 116 25.80 -7.17 -16.68
N HIS A 117 25.22 -6.01 -16.37
CA HIS A 117 23.79 -5.85 -16.12
C HIS A 117 23.11 -5.19 -17.32
N GLU A 118 21.89 -5.64 -17.61
CA GLU A 118 21.02 -4.93 -18.52
C GLU A 118 20.61 -3.59 -17.91
N VAL A 119 20.67 -2.54 -18.72
CA VAL A 119 20.24 -1.19 -18.34
C VAL A 119 19.32 -0.60 -19.39
N PHE A 120 18.36 0.19 -18.92
CA PHE A 120 17.41 0.93 -19.73
C PHE A 120 17.63 2.42 -19.48
N SER A 121 17.85 3.18 -20.56
CA SER A 121 18.04 4.62 -20.49
C SER A 121 16.93 5.39 -21.20
N ALA A 122 16.53 6.50 -20.61
CA ALA A 122 15.58 7.44 -21.19
C ALA A 122 16.08 8.86 -21.00
N ALA A 123 16.12 9.61 -22.10
CA ALA A 123 16.37 11.04 -22.11
C ALA A 123 15.11 11.78 -22.53
N PHE A 124 14.66 12.74 -21.72
CA PHE A 124 13.50 13.57 -22.01
C PHE A 124 13.74 15.03 -21.67
N SER A 125 13.11 15.94 -22.41
CA SER A 125 13.24 17.38 -22.19
C SER A 125 12.20 17.88 -21.20
N MET A 126 12.59 18.87 -20.40
CA MET A 126 11.67 19.67 -19.58
C MET A 126 10.75 20.57 -20.43
N HIS A 127 11.08 20.77 -21.70
CA HIS A 127 10.25 21.47 -22.68
C HIS A 127 10.03 20.56 -23.90
N PRO A 128 9.19 19.53 -23.77
CA PRO A 128 9.07 18.51 -24.79
C PRO A 128 8.48 19.07 -26.08
N THR A 129 9.12 18.73 -27.19
CA THR A 129 8.56 18.96 -28.53
C THR A 129 7.62 17.81 -28.92
N ASP A 130 6.78 18.01 -29.94
CA ASP A 130 5.86 16.96 -30.42
C ASP A 130 6.56 15.74 -31.05
N ARG A 131 7.90 15.74 -31.15
CA ARG A 131 8.68 14.68 -31.79
C ARG A 131 9.17 13.57 -30.84
N THR A 132 9.02 13.74 -29.53
CA THR A 132 9.47 12.73 -28.56
C THR A 132 8.40 11.66 -28.32
N HIS A 133 8.79 10.38 -28.33
CA HIS A 133 7.90 9.28 -27.97
C HIS A 133 7.52 9.27 -26.48
N TRP A 134 8.26 9.99 -25.64
CA TRP A 134 7.93 10.18 -24.22
C TRP A 134 6.76 11.13 -23.99
N ARG A 135 6.33 11.89 -25.02
CA ARG A 135 5.32 12.95 -24.90
C ARG A 135 4.04 12.53 -24.17
N PRO A 136 3.45 11.34 -24.40
CA PRO A 136 2.23 10.89 -23.72
C PRO A 136 2.42 10.62 -22.21
N TYR A 137 3.67 10.51 -21.75
CA TYR A 137 4.04 10.16 -20.38
C TYR A 137 4.68 11.33 -19.63
N LEU A 138 4.87 12.47 -20.30
CA LEU A 138 5.41 13.69 -19.70
C LEU A 138 4.26 14.58 -19.24
N LEU A 139 4.23 14.90 -17.95
CA LEU A 139 3.24 15.80 -17.36
C LEU A 139 3.86 16.76 -16.35
N PRO A 140 3.23 17.92 -16.12
CA PRO A 140 3.61 18.79 -15.03
C PRO A 140 3.44 18.10 -13.68
N ARG A 141 4.32 18.44 -12.72
CA ARG A 141 4.31 17.89 -11.36
C ARG A 141 2.96 18.05 -10.66
N GLU A 142 2.29 19.17 -10.90
CA GLU A 142 0.99 19.52 -10.33
C GLU A 142 -0.18 18.64 -10.81
N GLN A 143 0.02 17.85 -11.87
CA GLN A 143 -1.00 16.95 -12.45
C GLN A 143 -0.77 15.48 -12.06
N LEU A 144 0.21 15.20 -11.19
CA LEU A 144 0.60 13.84 -10.85
C LEU A 144 -0.56 13.03 -10.25
N ALA A 145 -1.33 13.63 -9.33
CA ALA A 145 -2.48 12.93 -8.75
C ALA A 145 -3.56 12.60 -9.79
N GLU A 146 -3.88 13.53 -10.70
CA GLU A 146 -4.87 13.30 -11.76
C GLU A 146 -4.44 12.22 -12.74
N ARG A 147 -3.13 12.15 -13.03
CA ARG A 147 -2.56 11.08 -13.85
C ARG A 147 -2.77 9.70 -13.23
N ILE A 148 -2.59 9.58 -11.92
CA ILE A 148 -2.79 8.31 -11.19
C ILE A 148 -4.29 8.01 -11.01
N LEU A 149 -5.12 9.04 -10.77
CA LEU A 149 -6.57 8.90 -10.67
C LEU A 149 -7.21 8.50 -12.00
N GLY A 150 -6.65 8.94 -13.12
CA GLY A 150 -7.23 8.78 -14.47
C GLY A 150 -8.38 9.73 -14.77
N VAL A 151 -8.78 10.55 -13.80
CA VAL A 151 -9.87 11.54 -13.86
C VAL A 151 -9.48 12.79 -13.07
N PRO A 152 -10.14 13.94 -13.31
CA PRO A 152 -9.92 15.14 -12.50
C PRO A 152 -10.21 14.90 -11.00
N VAL A 153 -9.46 15.58 -10.12
CA VAL A 153 -9.62 15.40 -8.66
C VAL A 153 -11.06 15.70 -8.22
N THR A 154 -11.70 16.72 -8.81
CA THR A 154 -13.09 17.09 -8.47
C THR A 154 -14.09 15.96 -8.77
N GLU A 155 -13.88 15.22 -9.85
CA GLU A 155 -14.70 14.06 -10.22
C GLU A 155 -14.45 12.89 -9.26
N ALA A 156 -13.17 12.60 -8.97
CA ALA A 156 -12.79 11.57 -8.00
C ALA A 156 -13.40 11.81 -6.61
N LEU A 157 -13.38 13.05 -6.13
CA LEU A 157 -14.00 13.42 -4.86
C LEU A 157 -15.53 13.26 -4.90
N GLY A 158 -16.17 13.57 -6.03
CA GLY A 158 -17.59 13.32 -6.24
C GLY A 158 -17.95 11.84 -6.13
N ALA A 159 -17.12 10.95 -6.69
CA ALA A 159 -17.32 9.50 -6.62
C ALA A 159 -17.14 8.95 -5.19
N LEU A 160 -16.28 9.56 -4.37
CA LEU A 160 -16.04 9.14 -2.98
C LEU A 160 -17.16 9.58 -2.02
N GLY A 161 -17.95 10.59 -2.39
CA GLY A 161 -19.06 11.09 -1.58
C GLY A 161 -18.63 11.48 -0.15
N HIS A 162 -19.44 11.11 0.84
CA HIS A 162 -19.24 11.48 2.26
C HIS A 162 -18.12 10.70 2.99
N ARG A 163 -17.39 9.79 2.33
CA ARG A 163 -16.31 9.00 2.98
C ARG A 163 -15.19 9.86 3.57
N LEU A 164 -15.00 11.08 3.06
CA LEU A 164 -13.93 12.00 3.48
C LEU A 164 -14.31 12.91 4.65
N GLU A 165 -15.56 12.89 5.13
CA GLU A 165 -16.08 13.82 6.14
C GLU A 165 -16.06 13.26 7.58
N LEU A 166 -15.44 12.09 7.80
CA LEU A 166 -15.43 11.47 9.12
C LEU A 166 -14.49 12.24 10.07
N PRO A 167 -14.99 12.70 11.24
CA PRO A 167 -14.13 13.34 12.22
C PRO A 167 -13.09 12.33 12.74
N PRO A 168 -11.87 12.80 13.08
CA PRO A 168 -10.85 11.97 13.72
C PRO A 168 -11.45 11.23 14.92
N ALA A 169 -11.23 9.91 14.98
CA ALA A 169 -11.66 9.12 16.13
C ALA A 169 -10.64 9.26 17.27
N ASP A 170 -11.14 9.39 18.50
CA ASP A 170 -10.30 9.28 19.70
C ASP A 170 -9.72 7.86 19.79
N ARG A 171 -8.38 7.77 19.73
CA ARG A 171 -7.63 6.51 19.77
C ARG A 171 -7.55 6.02 21.22
N HIS A 172 -8.49 5.15 21.63
CA HIS A 172 -8.44 4.48 22.92
C HIS A 172 -7.51 3.25 22.85
N ASN A 173 -6.64 3.04 23.86
CA ASN A 173 -5.67 1.92 23.93
C ASN A 173 -4.74 1.78 22.71
N ALA A 174 -4.24 2.91 22.19
CA ALA A 174 -3.38 2.94 20.99
C ALA A 174 -2.16 1.98 21.04
N TRP A 175 -1.63 1.71 22.23
CA TRP A 175 -0.49 0.78 22.39
C TRP A 175 -0.84 -0.67 21.99
N LEU A 176 -2.07 -1.12 22.28
CA LEU A 176 -2.48 -2.51 22.02
C LEU A 176 -2.77 -2.73 20.53
N GLY A 177 -3.38 -1.74 19.88
CA GLY A 177 -3.52 -1.72 18.42
C GLY A 177 -2.17 -1.82 17.74
N PHE A 178 -1.24 -0.92 18.11
CA PHE A 178 0.13 -0.93 17.60
C PHE A 178 0.86 -2.27 17.86
N LEU A 179 0.69 -2.87 19.05
CA LEU A 179 1.29 -4.17 19.34
C LEU A 179 0.77 -5.28 18.43
N GLY A 180 -0.53 -5.25 18.10
CA GLY A 180 -1.13 -6.16 17.13
C GLY A 180 -0.57 -5.98 15.73
N GLU A 181 -0.52 -4.74 15.25
CA GLU A 181 0.07 -4.40 13.95
C GLU A 181 1.52 -4.90 13.86
N ALA A 182 2.31 -4.68 14.92
CA ALA A 182 3.68 -5.13 14.99
C ALA A 182 3.80 -6.67 14.93
N GLU A 183 2.93 -7.42 15.63
CA GLU A 183 2.93 -8.88 15.55
C GLU A 183 2.52 -9.40 14.17
N VAL A 184 1.51 -8.79 13.53
CA VAL A 184 1.14 -9.12 12.15
C VAL A 184 2.31 -8.90 11.22
N ILE A 185 2.93 -7.71 11.24
CA ILE A 185 4.11 -7.41 10.42
C ILE A 185 5.23 -8.42 10.68
N ARG A 186 5.54 -8.71 11.95
CA ARG A 186 6.59 -9.65 12.33
C ARG A 186 6.32 -11.04 11.77
N ARG A 187 5.09 -11.55 11.87
CA ARG A 187 4.68 -12.85 11.34
C ARG A 187 4.72 -12.91 9.83
N LEU A 188 4.23 -11.88 9.15
CA LEU A 188 4.25 -11.82 7.69
C LEU A 188 5.67 -11.71 7.13
N ALA A 189 6.56 -10.99 7.84
CA ALA A 189 7.97 -10.84 7.48
C ALA A 189 8.78 -12.15 7.57
N GLU A 190 8.24 -13.20 8.20
CA GLU A 190 8.82 -14.55 8.17
C GLU A 190 8.75 -15.18 6.76
N SER A 191 7.92 -14.64 5.85
CA SER A 191 7.84 -15.10 4.46
C SER A 191 8.69 -14.23 3.52
N PRO A 192 9.65 -14.81 2.77
CA PRO A 192 10.40 -14.06 1.76
C PRO A 192 9.55 -13.66 0.55
N ARG A 193 8.35 -14.21 0.41
CA ARG A 193 7.44 -13.96 -0.71
C ARG A 193 6.57 -12.70 -0.53
N LEU A 194 6.47 -12.19 0.70
CA LEU A 194 5.64 -11.03 0.99
C LEU A 194 6.48 -9.76 1.04
N ASP A 195 6.08 -8.75 0.27
CA ASP A 195 6.51 -7.37 0.47
C ASP A 195 5.46 -6.69 1.34
N LEU A 196 5.89 -5.96 2.37
CA LEU A 196 5.01 -5.35 3.37
C LEU A 196 5.12 -3.84 3.32
N PHE A 197 3.99 -3.17 3.41
CA PHE A 197 3.90 -1.72 3.36
C PHE A 197 3.00 -1.19 4.49
N ARG A 198 3.29 0.02 4.95
CA ARG A 198 2.47 0.74 5.94
C ARG A 198 1.91 2.04 5.39
N PRO A 199 0.70 2.42 5.84
CA PRO A 199 0.04 3.62 5.38
C PRO A 199 0.78 4.89 5.82
N PHE A 200 0.83 5.90 4.94
CA PHE A 200 1.37 7.22 5.26
C PHE A 200 0.64 8.34 4.49
N PRO A 201 -0.09 9.25 5.16
CA PRO A 201 -0.53 9.17 6.55
C PRO A 201 -1.61 8.09 6.72
N ASP A 202 -1.90 7.72 7.96
CA ASP A 202 -2.95 6.76 8.33
C ASP A 202 -4.35 7.38 8.13
N LEU A 203 -4.89 7.25 6.91
CA LEU A 203 -6.16 7.87 6.47
C LEU A 203 -7.23 6.85 6.06
N GLU A 204 -6.90 5.56 6.02
CA GLU A 204 -7.84 4.53 5.58
C GLU A 204 -7.82 3.30 6.49
N MET A 205 -8.68 2.31 6.18
CA MET A 205 -8.86 1.11 7.00
C MET A 205 -7.65 0.15 6.96
N VAL A 206 -6.87 0.18 5.90
CA VAL A 206 -5.76 -0.76 5.72
C VAL A 206 -4.53 -0.27 6.49
N GLU A 207 -4.19 -0.99 7.55
CA GLU A 207 -3.05 -0.69 8.44
C GLU A 207 -1.77 -1.39 7.98
N VAL A 208 -1.91 -2.53 7.30
CA VAL A 208 -0.81 -3.27 6.69
C VAL A 208 -1.22 -3.71 5.29
N LEU A 209 -0.42 -3.37 4.29
CA LEU A 209 -0.60 -3.87 2.93
C LEU A 209 0.44 -4.95 2.67
N ALA A 210 0.00 -6.10 2.18
CA ALA A 210 0.87 -7.19 1.78
C ALA A 210 0.80 -7.39 0.26
N ARG A 211 1.94 -7.55 -0.39
CA ARG A 211 2.07 -7.92 -1.80
C ARG A 211 2.72 -9.28 -1.90
N ASP A 212 2.15 -10.18 -2.69
CA ASP A 212 2.88 -11.37 -3.12
C ASP A 212 3.84 -10.99 -4.26
N ASN A 213 5.14 -11.05 -4.01
CA ASN A 213 6.16 -10.60 -4.94
C ASN A 213 6.32 -11.48 -6.20
N VAL A 214 5.67 -12.64 -6.24
CA VAL A 214 5.62 -13.50 -7.43
C VAL A 214 4.45 -13.14 -8.34
N THR A 215 3.26 -12.90 -7.76
CA THR A 215 2.04 -12.61 -8.54
C THR A 215 1.81 -11.11 -8.73
N GLY A 216 2.45 -10.27 -7.90
CA GLY A 216 2.24 -8.84 -7.84
C GLY A 216 0.85 -8.45 -7.30
N ASN A 217 0.11 -9.39 -6.71
CA ASN A 217 -1.21 -9.12 -6.15
C ASN A 217 -1.12 -8.60 -4.71
N PHE A 218 -2.10 -7.80 -4.32
CA PHE A 218 -2.15 -7.12 -3.04
C PHE A 218 -3.31 -7.62 -2.17
N THR A 219 -3.06 -7.69 -0.86
CA THR A 219 -4.09 -7.86 0.17
C THR A 219 -3.93 -6.74 1.21
N GLY A 220 -4.97 -5.95 1.41
CA GLY A 220 -5.05 -4.96 2.48
C GLY A 220 -5.53 -5.60 3.78
N LEU A 221 -4.86 -5.31 4.89
CA LEU A 221 -5.14 -5.88 6.21
C LEU A 221 -5.49 -4.76 7.19
N GLN A 222 -6.70 -4.84 7.75
CA GLN A 222 -7.08 -4.11 8.95
C GLN A 222 -6.76 -4.99 10.15
N VAL A 223 -5.95 -4.50 11.09
CA VAL A 223 -5.63 -5.25 12.31
C VAL A 223 -6.53 -4.77 13.43
N LYS A 224 -7.07 -5.70 14.21
CA LYS A 224 -7.77 -5.37 15.46
C LYS A 224 -7.34 -6.31 16.55
N THR A 225 -6.98 -5.72 17.68
CA THR A 225 -6.52 -6.43 18.86
C THR A 225 -7.42 -6.10 20.03
N ALA A 226 -7.86 -7.13 20.73
CA ALA A 226 -8.64 -6.99 21.95
C ALA A 226 -8.01 -7.82 23.08
N THR A 227 -8.07 -7.29 24.29
CA THR A 227 -7.70 -8.06 25.49
C THR A 227 -8.77 -9.11 25.75
N GLN A 228 -8.35 -10.34 26.03
CA GLN A 228 -9.26 -11.37 26.51
C GLN A 228 -9.74 -11.03 27.93
N ALA A 229 -11.05 -10.84 28.10
CA ALA A 229 -11.65 -10.58 29.40
C ALA A 229 -11.56 -11.83 30.28
N ALA A 230 -10.95 -11.71 31.45
CA ALA A 230 -10.69 -12.83 32.36
C ALA A 230 -11.96 -13.57 32.85
N ILE A 231 -13.14 -12.93 32.82
CA ILE A 231 -14.38 -13.48 33.38
C ILE A 231 -15.06 -14.47 32.41
N TYR A 232 -14.97 -14.24 31.10
CA TYR A 232 -15.69 -15.04 30.09
C TYR A 232 -14.79 -15.58 28.97
N GLY A 233 -13.50 -15.21 28.97
CA GLY A 233 -12.58 -15.61 27.91
C GLY A 233 -12.85 -14.94 26.56
N GLU A 234 -13.65 -13.87 26.54
CA GLU A 234 -14.02 -13.13 25.34
C GLU A 234 -13.08 -11.97 25.06
N ALA A 235 -12.65 -11.85 23.80
CA ALA A 235 -12.00 -10.68 23.26
C ALA A 235 -12.99 -9.94 22.33
N HIS A 236 -13.45 -8.76 22.75
CA HIS A 236 -14.41 -7.97 21.97
C HIS A 236 -13.66 -7.11 20.94
N ILE A 237 -13.79 -7.47 19.67
CA ILE A 237 -13.17 -6.76 18.57
C ILE A 237 -14.18 -5.80 17.97
N HIS A 238 -13.90 -4.49 18.08
CA HIS A 238 -14.74 -3.43 17.54
C HIS A 238 -14.24 -2.98 16.16
N ILE A 239 -15.15 -2.90 15.19
CA ILE A 239 -14.90 -2.41 13.84
C ILE A 239 -15.86 -1.26 13.55
N ARG A 240 -15.32 -0.08 13.26
CA ARG A 240 -16.15 1.08 12.92
C ARG A 240 -16.78 0.92 11.54
N LYS A 241 -18.11 1.01 11.45
CA LYS A 241 -18.84 0.85 10.18
C LYS A 241 -18.42 1.89 9.14
N ALA A 242 -18.14 3.10 9.60
CA ALA A 242 -17.83 4.24 8.75
C ALA A 242 -16.54 4.05 7.92
N THR A 243 -15.57 3.27 8.45
CA THR A 243 -14.30 2.99 7.77
C THR A 243 -14.31 1.63 7.08
N LEU A 244 -15.39 0.84 7.21
CA LEU A 244 -15.44 -0.51 6.68
C LEU A 244 -15.40 -0.52 5.14
N SER A 245 -14.34 -1.09 4.58
CA SER A 245 -14.26 -1.43 3.15
C SER A 245 -15.05 -2.71 2.87
N GLN A 246 -15.59 -2.84 1.65
CA GLN A 246 -16.19 -4.07 1.14
C GLN A 246 -15.39 -4.63 -0.05
N ALA A 247 -14.18 -4.12 -0.28
CA ALA A 247 -13.33 -4.61 -1.36
C ALA A 247 -12.88 -6.06 -1.08
N GLY A 248 -12.92 -6.91 -2.11
CA GLY A 248 -12.51 -8.32 -2.01
C GLY A 248 -11.02 -8.50 -1.69
N SER A 249 -10.22 -7.47 -1.90
CA SER A 249 -8.79 -7.41 -1.53
C SER A 249 -8.56 -7.04 -0.06
N THR A 250 -9.60 -6.72 0.72
CA THR A 250 -9.45 -6.25 2.10
C THR A 250 -9.91 -7.29 3.13
N TRP A 251 -9.09 -7.51 4.14
CA TRP A 251 -9.30 -8.51 5.18
C TRP A 251 -9.08 -7.91 6.57
N LEU A 252 -9.81 -8.45 7.55
CA LEU A 252 -9.61 -8.18 8.96
C LEU A 252 -8.76 -9.29 9.58
N ILE A 253 -7.72 -8.91 10.30
CA ILE A 253 -7.00 -9.79 11.23
C ILE A 253 -7.43 -9.44 12.67
N GLY A 254 -8.08 -10.39 13.33
CA GLY A 254 -8.46 -10.30 14.73
C GLY A 254 -7.47 -11.06 15.62
N LEU A 255 -6.88 -10.38 16.60
CA LEU A 255 -5.96 -10.95 17.57
C LEU A 255 -6.50 -10.81 19.00
N ALA A 256 -6.32 -11.85 19.81
CA ALA A 256 -6.59 -11.81 21.24
C ALA A 256 -5.28 -11.66 22.02
N TRP A 257 -5.22 -10.63 22.87
CA TRP A 257 -4.11 -10.43 23.81
C TRP A 257 -4.43 -11.04 25.16
N LEU A 258 -3.58 -11.97 25.59
CA LEU A 258 -3.63 -12.61 26.90
C LEU A 258 -2.80 -11.77 27.87
N GLN A 259 -3.46 -10.97 28.72
CA GLN A 259 -2.79 -10.09 29.69
C GLN A 259 -1.80 -10.87 30.56
N GLU A 260 -2.22 -12.03 31.04
CA GLU A 260 -1.39 -13.02 31.69
C GLU A 260 -1.46 -14.27 30.78
N PRO A 261 -0.38 -14.65 30.07
CA PRO A 261 1.02 -14.40 30.40
C PRO A 261 1.73 -13.27 29.59
N GLY A 262 0.99 -12.31 29.02
CA GLY A 262 1.58 -11.21 28.25
C GLY A 262 1.98 -11.62 26.85
N ARG A 263 1.07 -12.27 26.12
CA ARG A 263 1.29 -12.73 24.74
C ARG A 263 -0.01 -12.73 23.94
N PHE A 264 0.10 -12.86 22.64
CA PHE A 264 -1.05 -13.21 21.80
C PHE A 264 -1.45 -14.66 21.98
N ASP A 265 -2.75 -14.94 21.86
CA ASP A 265 -3.23 -16.32 21.71
C ASP A 265 -2.68 -16.95 20.41
N ASP A 266 -2.63 -18.29 20.36
CA ASP A 266 -2.14 -19.01 19.18
C ASP A 266 -3.18 -19.04 18.03
N GLU A 267 -4.42 -18.64 18.31
CA GLU A 267 -5.51 -18.48 17.36
C GLU A 267 -5.71 -17.00 16.95
N LEU A 268 -5.96 -16.79 15.66
CA LEU A 268 -6.38 -15.51 15.08
C LEU A 268 -7.68 -15.69 14.30
N LEU A 269 -8.33 -14.56 14.03
CA LEU A 269 -9.38 -14.46 13.02
C LEU A 269 -8.82 -13.85 11.75
N LEU A 270 -9.08 -14.46 10.59
CA LEU A 270 -8.83 -13.89 9.27
C LEU A 270 -10.14 -13.85 8.50
N ILE A 271 -10.71 -12.66 8.35
CA ILE A 271 -12.08 -12.47 7.85
C ILE A 271 -12.06 -11.56 6.62
N PRO A 272 -12.63 -11.95 5.47
CA PRO A 272 -12.85 -11.03 4.36
C PRO A 272 -13.72 -9.87 4.83
N ALA A 273 -13.37 -8.62 4.50
CA ALA A 273 -14.12 -7.46 5.01
C ALA A 273 -15.61 -7.48 4.59
N ALA A 274 -15.91 -8.08 3.43
CA ALA A 274 -17.27 -8.29 2.92
C ALA A 274 -18.13 -9.24 3.79
N ASP A 275 -17.50 -10.13 4.56
CA ASP A 275 -18.22 -11.06 5.44
C ASP A 275 -18.60 -10.44 6.79
N LEU A 276 -17.96 -9.33 7.19
CA LEU A 276 -18.14 -8.72 8.51
C LEU A 276 -19.61 -8.40 8.84
N PRO A 277 -20.42 -7.78 7.96
CA PRO A 277 -21.82 -7.49 8.26
C PRO A 277 -22.68 -8.73 8.54
N ARG A 278 -22.26 -9.91 8.06
CA ARG A 278 -23.01 -11.17 8.23
C ARG A 278 -22.68 -11.88 9.54
N ILE A 279 -21.47 -11.68 10.07
CA ILE A 279 -20.94 -12.47 11.18
C ILE A 279 -20.79 -11.67 12.48
N ALA A 280 -20.63 -10.35 12.39
CA ALA A 280 -20.52 -9.47 13.55
C ALA A 280 -21.90 -9.08 14.10
N VAL A 281 -21.92 -8.69 15.37
CA VAL A 281 -23.09 -8.11 16.03
C VAL A 281 -23.11 -6.61 15.74
N ASP A 282 -24.28 -6.08 15.36
CA ASP A 282 -24.48 -4.65 15.20
C ASP A 282 -24.54 -3.97 16.58
N ASP A 283 -23.62 -3.02 16.82
CA ASP A 283 -23.57 -2.19 18.03
C ASP A 283 -23.55 -0.70 17.66
N GLY A 284 -24.60 -0.25 16.96
CA GLY A 284 -24.80 1.16 16.62
C GLY A 284 -23.82 1.65 15.55
N ASN A 285 -22.77 2.37 15.96
CA ASN A 285 -21.74 2.87 15.03
C ASN A 285 -20.69 1.81 14.67
N ASP A 286 -20.62 0.74 15.46
CA ASP A 286 -19.63 -0.31 15.34
C ASP A 286 -20.26 -1.66 15.01
N LEU A 287 -19.44 -2.54 14.44
CA LEU A 287 -19.66 -3.97 14.40
C LEU A 287 -18.76 -4.61 15.46
N VAL A 288 -19.31 -5.55 16.23
CA VAL A 288 -18.60 -6.23 17.31
C VAL A 288 -18.48 -7.71 17.01
N ILE A 289 -17.26 -8.23 17.10
CA ILE A 289 -16.98 -9.66 17.06
C ILE A 289 -16.62 -10.13 18.47
N ASN A 290 -17.37 -11.12 18.96
CA ASN A 290 -17.11 -11.76 20.25
C ASN A 290 -16.20 -12.96 20.03
N PHE A 291 -14.89 -12.70 20.02
CA PHE A 291 -13.89 -13.72 19.75
C PHE A 291 -13.51 -14.48 21.02
N HIS A 292 -13.79 -15.78 21.04
CA HIS A 292 -13.39 -16.67 22.13
C HIS A 292 -12.25 -17.58 21.65
N PRO A 293 -10.98 -17.16 21.75
CA PRO A 293 -9.85 -17.96 21.28
C PRO A 293 -9.82 -19.32 21.97
N SER A 294 -9.51 -20.38 21.21
CA SER A 294 -9.42 -21.75 21.71
C SER A 294 -10.70 -22.34 22.34
N SER A 295 -11.85 -21.66 22.20
CA SER A 295 -13.13 -22.18 22.69
C SER A 295 -13.59 -23.39 21.85
N PRO A 296 -14.07 -24.48 22.47
CA PRO A 296 -14.63 -25.63 21.76
C PRO A 296 -16.06 -25.37 21.26
N GLU A 297 -16.68 -24.27 21.66
CA GLU A 297 -18.05 -23.93 21.25
C GLU A 297 -18.09 -23.54 19.78
N ARG A 298 -19.04 -24.15 19.05
CA ARG A 298 -19.21 -23.85 17.63
C ARG A 298 -19.86 -22.48 17.45
N THR A 299 -19.22 -21.65 16.64
CA THR A 299 -19.66 -20.28 16.37
C THR A 299 -19.67 -20.00 14.87
N ARG A 300 -20.28 -18.88 14.46
CA ARG A 300 -20.17 -18.39 13.07
C ARG A 300 -18.74 -18.00 12.70
N LEU A 301 -17.86 -17.83 13.69
CA LEU A 301 -16.47 -17.45 13.50
C LEU A 301 -15.58 -18.65 13.12
N ASP A 302 -16.05 -19.88 13.28
CA ASP A 302 -15.23 -21.08 13.14
C ASP A 302 -14.56 -21.21 11.77
N ALA A 303 -15.22 -20.74 10.71
CA ALA A 303 -14.69 -20.73 9.35
C ALA A 303 -13.52 -19.75 9.13
N TYR A 304 -13.33 -18.81 10.06
CA TYR A 304 -12.32 -17.75 10.00
C TYR A 304 -11.22 -17.92 11.05
N ARG A 305 -11.31 -18.95 11.89
CA ARG A 305 -10.31 -19.25 12.92
C ARG A 305 -9.10 -19.91 12.27
N HIS A 306 -7.92 -19.37 12.53
CA HIS A 306 -6.67 -19.91 12.06
C HIS A 306 -5.59 -19.85 13.12
N ARG A 307 -4.53 -20.62 12.94
CA ARG A 307 -3.34 -20.50 13.78
C ARG A 307 -2.53 -19.28 13.38
N VAL A 308 -2.04 -18.53 14.36
CA VAL A 308 -1.11 -17.40 14.16
C VAL A 308 0.13 -17.84 13.37
N ALA A 309 0.66 -19.04 13.67
CA ALA A 309 1.81 -19.59 12.95
C ALA A 309 1.57 -19.84 11.44
N ALA A 310 0.30 -19.91 10.99
CA ALA A 310 -0.05 -20.08 9.59
C ALA A 310 -0.27 -18.76 8.84
N MET A 311 -0.19 -17.60 9.54
CA MET A 311 -0.60 -16.30 9.02
C MET A 311 0.05 -15.94 7.69
N ALA A 312 1.37 -16.05 7.57
CA ALA A 312 2.07 -15.69 6.34
C ALA A 312 1.63 -16.52 5.13
N ASN A 313 1.44 -17.83 5.31
CA ASN A 313 0.97 -18.72 4.25
C ASN A 313 -0.47 -18.40 3.84
N LEU A 314 -1.33 -18.06 4.80
CA LEU A 314 -2.71 -17.66 4.52
C LEU A 314 -2.74 -16.37 3.71
N ILE A 315 -1.95 -15.35 4.07
CA ILE A 315 -1.91 -14.09 3.32
C ILE A 315 -1.33 -14.27 1.90
N VAL A 316 -0.35 -15.16 1.72
CA VAL A 316 0.09 -15.53 0.35
C VAL A 316 -1.07 -16.12 -0.46
N GLN A 317 -1.91 -16.96 0.15
CA GLN A 317 -3.08 -17.53 -0.53
C GLN A 317 -4.16 -16.49 -0.82
N THR A 318 -4.40 -15.54 0.09
CA THR A 318 -5.36 -14.44 -0.15
C THR A 318 -4.90 -13.54 -1.29
N CYS A 319 -3.60 -13.21 -1.38
CA CYS A 319 -3.04 -12.47 -2.52
C CYS A 319 -3.28 -13.21 -3.85
N ALA A 320 -3.10 -14.54 -3.88
CA ALA A 320 -3.37 -15.31 -5.08
C ALA A 320 -4.85 -15.29 -5.49
N ALA A 321 -5.77 -15.33 -4.53
CA ALA A 321 -7.21 -15.27 -4.78
C ALA A 321 -7.68 -13.88 -5.23
N ALA A 322 -7.11 -12.80 -4.68
CA ALA A 322 -7.46 -11.41 -5.04
C ALA A 322 -7.18 -11.07 -6.52
N GLY A 323 -6.30 -11.83 -7.19
CA GLY A 323 -6.03 -11.66 -8.62
C GLY A 323 -7.14 -12.11 -9.56
N TYR A 324 -8.16 -12.82 -9.07
CA TYR A 324 -9.26 -13.36 -9.90
C TYR A 324 -10.46 -12.40 -10.07
N ASP A 325 -10.59 -11.35 -9.26
CA ASP A 325 -11.74 -10.43 -9.29
C ASP A 325 -11.48 -9.15 -10.10
N ARG A 326 -11.15 -9.29 -11.40
CA ARG A 326 -11.29 -8.16 -12.33
C ARG A 326 -12.38 -8.42 -13.38
N PRO A 327 -13.41 -7.56 -13.48
CA PRO A 327 -14.20 -7.51 -14.71
C PRO A 327 -13.31 -7.04 -15.86
N ALA A 328 -13.56 -7.63 -17.03
CA ALA A 328 -12.87 -7.35 -18.30
C ALA A 328 -13.05 -5.91 -18.78
#